data_AF-A0A5B8FFY7-F1
#
_entry.id   AF-A0A5B8FFY7-F1
#
_cell.length_a   1.000
_cell.length_b   1.000
_cell.length_c   1.000
_cell.angle_alpha   90.00
_cell.angle_beta   90.00
_cell.angle_gamma   90.00
#
_symmetry.space_group_name_H-M   'P 1'
#
loop_
_entity.id
_entity.type
_entity.pdbx_description
1 polymer ?
#
loop_
_entity_poly.entity_id
_entity_poly.type
_entity_poly.pdbx_seq_one_letter_code
_entity_poly.pdbx_strand_id
1 'polypeptide(L)'
;MDGIHLNSLLRQGRAPVQNRRKSAPVRNTRGLTRTGRRQMSTVRTPLEEAIATSKSNRNARPPVRGAENRLEPECWPALNPGFTFDQDSGMFVIGSCFATNIENYLEARGYTMLSRNAIKGSSVLPGHLNKYTPAAIHQEVSWARAIYDRDDRMTEEDARAVLFICEDGRAIDTQLHVFEQKPLEEAIERRRVVYQTYRNLFRADVVVITLGLIEAWWDDVLKIYIQETPTRPMQREAGRFFFERLSFAKCMGFMRETIELITRDRSPNILITTSPVVLSRTYTSDDVLIANTHSKAVLRAVTGELVAEYPTLDYFPSFESVMLTRSNSVWQDDLKHVSEQFIHRIMARVEETYTGVDTSQERMLGDLEGRFIEAVQAHDFAAAGAAYDQIVSPLTHTSDNFHTLAAVVAAERGQTDLARAHLEADTGEKDKAGLNQLEFLRYSVWKQIGGRELGEKWLDENLRRRNWFRASVVHRSTRWLLTERKSEDAVEILMKVDPAKVKASALLNRFAEILNRHGQRPLALEFLTHVPENERIELKDRSAPRLARAGGMLGRLFG
;
A
#
# COMPACT_ATOMS: atom_id res chain seq x y z
N MET A 1 34.06 5.06 -58.34
CA MET A 1 34.13 5.55 -59.74
C MET A 1 32.71 5.39 -60.28
N ASP A 2 31.89 6.40 -60.51
CA ASP A 2 32.09 7.84 -60.63
C ASP A 2 30.81 8.56 -60.18
N GLY A 3 30.97 9.78 -59.68
CA GLY A 3 29.88 10.73 -59.46
C GLY A 3 29.97 11.91 -60.41
N ILE A 4 28.82 12.49 -60.76
CA ILE A 4 28.60 13.83 -61.37
C ILE A 4 27.18 14.20 -60.87
N HIS A 5 26.83 15.19 -60.04
CA HIS A 5 27.21 16.57 -59.73
C HIS A 5 26.76 17.67 -60.72
N LEU A 6 26.01 18.64 -60.15
CA LEU A 6 25.84 20.08 -60.50
C LEU A 6 24.73 20.45 -61.50
N ASN A 7 24.09 21.64 -61.47
CA ASN A 7 23.69 22.62 -60.45
C ASN A 7 22.93 23.77 -61.17
N SER A 8 22.14 24.54 -60.40
CA SER A 8 21.81 25.97 -60.56
C SER A 8 20.76 26.48 -61.58
N LEU A 9 19.89 27.38 -61.08
CA LEU A 9 19.49 28.72 -61.58
C LEU A 9 18.30 29.23 -60.72
N LEU A 10 18.45 30.02 -59.66
CA LEU A 10 18.65 31.48 -59.51
C LEU A 10 17.61 32.44 -60.16
N ARG A 11 17.00 33.27 -59.28
CA ARG A 11 16.47 34.67 -59.41
C ARG A 11 15.03 34.87 -59.94
N GLN A 12 14.26 35.91 -59.59
CA GLN A 12 14.15 36.96 -58.55
C GLN A 12 12.91 37.82 -58.91
N GLY A 13 12.30 38.53 -57.94
CA GLY A 13 11.51 39.77 -58.16
C GLY A 13 10.11 39.74 -57.52
N ARG A 14 9.85 40.36 -56.37
CA ARG A 14 9.75 41.79 -55.97
C ARG A 14 8.31 42.34 -55.97
N ALA A 15 7.94 42.89 -54.82
CA ALA A 15 6.67 43.52 -54.43
C ALA A 15 6.41 44.90 -55.07
N PRO A 16 5.27 45.52 -54.73
CA PRO A 16 5.22 46.97 -54.49
C PRO A 16 4.62 47.35 -53.13
N VAL A 17 4.99 48.56 -52.69
CA VAL A 17 4.62 49.26 -51.44
C VAL A 17 4.05 50.63 -51.81
N GLN A 18 3.03 51.11 -51.06
CA GLN A 18 2.70 52.50 -50.63
C GLN A 18 1.17 52.58 -50.37
N ASN A 19 0.57 53.33 -49.42
CA ASN A 19 1.03 54.39 -48.53
C ASN A 19 0.06 54.57 -47.31
N ARG A 20 0.52 55.32 -46.30
CA ARG A 20 -0.07 55.58 -44.96
C ARG A 20 -1.32 56.48 -44.91
N ARG A 21 -2.15 56.36 -43.86
CA ARG A 21 -2.49 57.46 -42.89
C ARG A 21 -3.34 57.04 -41.66
N LYS A 22 -2.73 57.23 -40.47
CA LYS A 22 -3.19 57.75 -39.15
C LYS A 22 -4.55 57.34 -38.54
N SER A 23 -4.50 56.70 -37.36
CA SER A 23 -5.01 57.24 -36.07
C SER A 23 -4.68 56.28 -34.90
N ALA A 24 -4.24 56.83 -33.76
CA ALA A 24 -4.11 56.16 -32.46
C ALA A 24 -4.80 57.04 -31.40
N PRO A 25 -5.03 56.61 -30.14
CA PRO A 25 -4.82 55.28 -29.52
C PRO A 25 -6.07 54.79 -28.72
N VAL A 26 -6.02 53.57 -28.15
CA VAL A 26 -6.29 53.25 -26.72
C VAL A 26 -6.57 51.74 -26.51
N ARG A 27 -5.74 51.15 -25.64
CA ARG A 27 -5.87 49.93 -24.81
C ARG A 27 -6.49 48.65 -25.41
N ASN A 28 -5.67 47.59 -25.55
CA ASN A 28 -5.93 46.37 -24.77
C ASN A 28 -4.71 45.46 -24.58
N THR A 29 -4.69 44.87 -23.39
CA THR A 29 -3.92 43.78 -22.78
C THR A 29 -2.89 43.00 -23.61
N ARG A 30 -1.68 42.88 -23.02
CA ARG A 30 -0.55 42.05 -23.47
C ARG A 30 -0.96 40.58 -23.54
N GLY A 31 -0.89 40.00 -24.72
CA GLY A 31 -0.91 38.55 -24.93
C GLY A 31 0.37 37.90 -24.40
N LEU A 32 0.20 36.85 -23.59
CA LEU A 32 1.24 35.92 -23.21
C LEU A 32 1.69 35.14 -24.44
N THR A 33 2.95 35.35 -24.83
CA THR A 33 3.59 34.68 -25.95
C THR A 33 3.77 33.19 -25.67
N ARG A 34 3.11 32.41 -26.53
CA ARG A 34 3.31 30.98 -26.77
C ARG A 34 4.79 30.68 -27.06
N THR A 35 5.48 30.00 -26.16
CA THR A 35 6.79 29.38 -26.45
C THR A 35 6.65 27.86 -26.44
N GLY A 36 6.80 27.25 -27.61
CA GLY A 36 6.95 25.80 -27.73
C GLY A 36 8.24 25.34 -27.04
N ARG A 37 8.19 24.18 -26.38
CA ARG A 37 9.38 23.52 -25.82
C ARG A 37 9.68 22.22 -26.56
N ARG A 38 10.98 22.10 -26.84
CA ARG A 38 11.71 21.07 -27.58
C ARG A 38 11.83 19.76 -26.79
N GLN A 39 12.07 18.68 -27.54
CA GLN A 39 12.76 17.45 -27.12
C GLN A 39 13.76 17.67 -25.97
N MET A 40 13.75 16.75 -25.00
CA MET A 40 14.68 16.69 -23.86
C MET A 40 16.14 16.57 -24.32
N SER A 41 16.77 17.72 -24.60
CA SER A 41 18.21 17.87 -24.50
C SER A 41 18.53 18.15 -23.03
N THR A 42 19.48 17.43 -22.44
CA THR A 42 20.07 17.76 -21.13
C THR A 42 20.43 19.25 -21.09
N VAL A 43 19.59 20.04 -20.44
CA VAL A 43 19.81 21.48 -20.31
C VAL A 43 20.93 21.63 -19.29
N ARG A 44 22.15 21.89 -19.76
CA ARG A 44 23.25 22.26 -18.87
C ARG A 44 22.91 23.60 -18.26
N THR A 45 22.62 23.63 -16.96
CA THR A 45 22.37 24.87 -16.20
C THR A 45 23.70 25.58 -15.91
N PRO A 46 23.84 26.88 -16.24
CA PRO A 46 25.02 27.66 -15.87
C PRO A 46 25.28 27.66 -14.35
N LEU A 47 26.55 27.78 -13.95
CA LEU A 47 26.95 27.76 -12.54
C LEU A 47 26.22 28.82 -11.69
N GLU A 48 26.09 30.05 -12.21
CA GLU A 48 25.44 31.15 -11.50
C GLU A 48 23.97 30.84 -11.19
N GLU A 49 23.26 30.30 -12.18
CA GLU A 49 21.86 29.89 -12.03
C GLU A 49 21.74 28.72 -11.04
N ALA A 50 22.58 27.69 -11.16
CA ALA A 50 22.58 26.55 -10.24
C ALA A 50 22.85 26.97 -8.78
N ILE A 51 23.80 27.89 -8.55
CA ILE A 51 24.08 28.45 -7.22
C ILE A 51 22.89 29.29 -6.73
N ALA A 52 22.28 30.10 -7.58
CA ALA A 52 21.11 30.91 -7.21
C ALA A 52 19.94 30.01 -6.80
N THR A 53 19.66 28.93 -7.54
CA THR A 53 18.66 27.93 -7.20
C THR A 53 18.97 27.22 -5.89
N SER A 54 20.22 26.83 -5.65
CA SER A 54 20.63 26.21 -4.38
C SER A 54 20.45 27.15 -3.19
N LYS A 55 20.74 28.45 -3.36
CA LYS A 55 20.56 29.47 -2.31
C LYS A 55 19.10 29.77 -2.00
N SER A 56 18.22 29.77 -3.02
CA SER A 56 16.79 30.04 -2.84
C SER A 56 16.02 28.83 -2.31
N ASN A 57 16.50 27.62 -2.56
CA ASN A 57 15.91 26.39 -2.05
C ASN A 57 16.29 26.15 -0.58
N ARG A 58 15.34 26.44 0.33
CA ARG A 58 15.48 26.19 1.78
C ARG A 58 15.79 24.73 2.14
N ASN A 59 15.48 23.79 1.24
CA ASN A 59 15.68 22.36 1.40
C ASN A 59 16.88 21.81 0.62
N ALA A 60 17.75 22.66 0.06
CA ALA A 60 18.91 22.25 -0.75
C ALA A 60 19.97 21.47 0.04
N ARG A 61 19.95 21.53 1.37
CA ARG A 61 20.87 20.81 2.26
C ARG A 61 20.11 19.79 3.09
N PRO A 62 20.71 18.63 3.40
CA PRO A 62 20.12 17.70 4.34
C PRO A 62 20.02 18.35 5.73
N PRO A 63 19.00 17.99 6.53
CA PRO A 63 18.90 18.44 7.91
C PRO A 63 20.06 17.89 8.75
N VAL A 64 20.40 18.61 9.82
CA VAL A 64 21.40 18.22 10.83
C VAL A 64 20.70 17.92 12.16
N ARG A 65 21.29 17.04 12.97
CA ARG A 65 20.79 16.76 14.32
C ARG A 65 20.92 17.99 15.23
N GLY A 66 20.05 18.09 16.23
CA GLY A 66 20.09 19.15 17.25
C GLY A 66 18.97 20.20 17.15
N ALA A 67 18.12 20.12 16.11
CA ALA A 67 16.89 20.89 15.98
C ALA A 67 15.79 20.03 15.35
N GLU A 68 14.53 20.46 15.53
CA GLU A 68 13.39 19.90 14.82
C GLU A 68 13.64 19.96 13.31
N ASN A 69 13.39 18.83 12.63
CA ASN A 69 13.72 18.71 11.22
C ASN A 69 12.82 17.71 10.49
N ARG A 70 12.94 17.68 9.16
CA ARG A 70 12.11 16.86 8.26
C ARG A 70 12.64 15.45 7.99
N LEU A 71 13.58 14.94 8.77
CA LEU A 71 14.16 13.60 8.61
C LEU A 71 13.98 12.74 9.87
N GLU A 72 13.93 13.35 11.06
CA GLU A 72 13.84 12.64 12.33
C GLU A 72 12.78 13.26 13.25
N PRO A 73 11.96 12.45 13.94
CA PRO A 73 11.95 10.98 13.94
C PRO A 73 11.42 10.35 12.64
N GLU A 74 10.65 11.13 11.87
CA GLU A 74 10.03 10.73 10.62
C GLU A 74 10.51 11.60 9.45
N CYS A 75 10.62 10.99 8.28
CA CYS A 75 11.03 11.65 7.07
C CYS A 75 9.84 12.29 6.35
N TRP A 76 9.88 13.60 6.21
CA TRP A 76 8.84 14.42 5.59
C TRP A 76 9.41 15.34 4.50
N PRO A 77 9.82 14.82 3.33
CA PRO A 77 10.38 15.65 2.26
C PRO A 77 9.37 16.71 1.81
N ALA A 78 9.83 17.93 1.52
CA ALA A 78 8.95 19.04 1.19
C ALA A 78 8.12 18.76 -0.08
N LEU A 79 6.84 19.10 -0.03
CA LEU A 79 5.92 19.08 -1.16
C LEU A 79 5.85 20.48 -1.78
N ASN A 80 5.90 20.56 -3.10
CA ASN A 80 5.73 21.81 -3.85
C ASN A 80 4.66 21.54 -4.93
N PRO A 81 3.38 21.83 -4.66
CA PRO A 81 2.29 21.50 -5.57
C PRO A 81 2.37 22.40 -6.81
N GLY A 82 2.30 21.80 -8.00
CA GLY A 82 2.14 22.45 -9.29
C GLY A 82 0.69 22.75 -9.65
N PHE A 83 -0.26 22.13 -8.95
CA PHE A 83 -1.71 22.35 -9.08
C PHE A 83 -2.44 22.17 -7.75
N THR A 84 -3.72 22.51 -7.72
CA THR A 84 -4.62 22.25 -6.59
C THR A 84 -5.84 21.43 -7.03
N PHE A 85 -6.50 20.78 -6.08
CA PHE A 85 -7.79 20.12 -6.27
C PHE A 85 -8.67 20.30 -5.03
N ASP A 86 -9.94 19.93 -5.13
CA ASP A 86 -10.94 20.04 -4.07
C ASP A 86 -11.81 18.77 -3.98
N GLN A 87 -12.78 18.75 -3.06
CA GLN A 87 -13.68 17.60 -2.86
C GLN A 87 -14.63 17.34 -4.05
N ASP A 88 -14.87 18.36 -4.87
CA ASP A 88 -15.72 18.25 -6.07
C ASP A 88 -14.97 17.63 -7.26
N SER A 89 -13.64 17.56 -7.17
CA SER A 89 -12.78 16.99 -8.21
C SER A 89 -13.01 15.47 -8.36
N GLY A 90 -13.26 15.02 -9.59
CA GLY A 90 -13.38 13.59 -9.89
C GLY A 90 -12.03 12.89 -9.82
N MET A 91 -11.82 12.05 -8.80
CA MET A 91 -10.55 11.36 -8.54
C MET A 91 -10.54 9.97 -9.18
N PHE A 92 -9.47 9.64 -9.91
CA PHE A 92 -9.22 8.27 -10.37
C PHE A 92 -7.86 7.79 -9.88
N VAL A 93 -7.82 6.68 -9.13
CA VAL A 93 -6.57 6.14 -8.60
C VAL A 93 -6.26 4.80 -9.27
N ILE A 94 -5.01 4.61 -9.67
CA ILE A 94 -4.51 3.38 -10.29
C ILE A 94 -3.12 3.04 -9.74
N GLY A 95 -2.84 1.75 -9.57
CA GLY A 95 -1.51 1.28 -9.24
C GLY A 95 -1.48 0.16 -8.22
N SER A 96 -0.36 0.01 -7.52
CA SER A 96 -0.09 -1.03 -6.52
C SER A 96 -1.10 -1.06 -5.36
N CYS A 97 -0.99 -2.00 -4.40
CA CYS A 97 -1.79 -2.01 -3.16
C CYS A 97 -1.81 -0.67 -2.40
N PHE A 98 -0.79 0.18 -2.59
CA PHE A 98 -0.79 1.54 -2.03
C PHE A 98 -1.93 2.40 -2.60
N ALA A 99 -2.31 2.22 -3.87
CA ALA A 99 -3.47 2.86 -4.50
C ALA A 99 -4.76 2.57 -3.72
N THR A 100 -5.04 1.32 -3.35
CA THR A 100 -6.24 0.98 -2.57
C THR A 100 -6.30 1.75 -1.25
N ASN A 101 -5.16 1.95 -0.57
CA ASN A 101 -5.11 2.72 0.67
C ASN A 101 -5.36 4.22 0.45
N ILE A 102 -4.81 4.79 -0.64
CA ILE A 102 -5.10 6.17 -1.06
C ILE A 102 -6.59 6.34 -1.34
N GLU A 103 -7.20 5.42 -2.08
CA GLU A 103 -8.63 5.47 -2.38
C GLU A 103 -9.48 5.40 -1.12
N ASN A 104 -9.16 4.48 -0.19
CA ASN A 104 -9.89 4.37 1.06
C ASN A 104 -9.79 5.66 1.89
N TYR A 105 -8.60 6.26 1.95
CA TYR A 105 -8.37 7.52 2.64
C TYR A 105 -9.23 8.66 2.06
N LEU A 106 -9.21 8.82 0.74
CA LEU A 106 -9.96 9.87 0.04
C LEU A 106 -11.48 9.63 0.08
N GLU A 107 -11.93 8.39 -0.12
CA GLU A 107 -13.36 8.03 -0.05
C GLU A 107 -13.94 8.30 1.34
N ALA A 108 -13.22 7.96 2.41
CA ALA A 108 -13.63 8.22 3.79
C ALA A 108 -13.79 9.72 4.10
N ARG A 109 -13.21 10.59 3.28
CA ARG A 109 -13.22 12.06 3.43
C ARG A 109 -14.13 12.76 2.42
N GLY A 110 -14.96 11.98 1.71
CA GLY A 110 -16.01 12.49 0.84
C GLY A 110 -15.57 12.83 -0.59
N TYR A 111 -14.33 12.52 -0.98
CA TYR A 111 -13.90 12.72 -2.36
C TYR A 111 -14.64 11.79 -3.33
N THR A 112 -14.92 12.29 -4.52
CA THR A 112 -15.58 11.50 -5.58
C THR A 112 -14.60 10.53 -6.23
N MET A 113 -14.68 9.25 -5.84
CA MET A 113 -13.81 8.19 -6.36
C MET A 113 -14.37 7.52 -7.63
N LEU A 114 -13.97 8.03 -8.79
CA LEU A 114 -14.37 7.49 -10.10
C LEU A 114 -13.89 6.05 -10.35
N SER A 115 -12.81 5.64 -9.69
CA SER A 115 -12.28 4.27 -9.72
C SER A 115 -13.10 3.26 -8.89
N ARG A 116 -14.07 3.73 -8.07
CA ARG A 116 -14.88 2.88 -7.17
C ARG A 116 -16.35 2.74 -7.59
N ASN A 117 -16.87 3.64 -8.40
CA ASN A 117 -18.32 3.73 -8.65
C ASN A 117 -18.93 2.48 -9.27
N ALA A 118 -18.31 1.92 -10.32
CA ALA A 118 -18.87 0.77 -11.04
C ALA A 118 -18.65 -0.56 -10.31
N ILE A 119 -17.71 -0.64 -9.37
CA ILE A 119 -17.46 -1.89 -8.63
C ILE A 119 -18.39 -2.09 -7.42
N LYS A 120 -19.05 -1.03 -6.93
CA LYS A 120 -19.99 -1.12 -5.80
C LYS A 120 -21.14 -2.09 -6.14
N GLY A 121 -21.29 -3.14 -5.35
CA GLY A 121 -22.30 -4.19 -5.56
C GLY A 121 -21.96 -5.21 -6.66
N SER A 122 -20.76 -5.17 -7.23
CA SER A 122 -20.27 -6.14 -8.21
C SER A 122 -19.43 -7.26 -7.57
N SER A 123 -19.06 -8.28 -8.35
CA SER A 123 -18.08 -9.30 -7.95
C SER A 123 -16.62 -8.83 -8.03
N VAL A 124 -16.37 -7.62 -8.53
CA VAL A 124 -15.04 -7.00 -8.58
C VAL A 124 -14.83 -6.20 -7.29
N LEU A 125 -13.80 -6.57 -6.52
CA LEU A 125 -13.40 -5.85 -5.32
C LEU A 125 -12.31 -4.82 -5.66
N PRO A 126 -12.17 -3.74 -4.87
CA PRO A 126 -11.16 -2.71 -5.13
C PRO A 126 -9.74 -3.26 -5.32
N GLY A 127 -9.35 -4.22 -4.47
CA GLY A 127 -8.04 -4.87 -4.56
C GLY A 127 -7.79 -5.55 -5.90
N HIS A 128 -8.82 -6.04 -6.59
CA HIS A 128 -8.69 -6.68 -7.91
C HIS A 128 -8.20 -5.71 -9.00
N LEU A 129 -8.43 -4.40 -8.84
CA LEU A 129 -8.03 -3.39 -9.82
C LEU A 129 -6.57 -2.93 -9.69
N ASN A 130 -5.88 -3.33 -8.63
CA ASN A 130 -4.49 -2.92 -8.38
C ASN A 130 -3.58 -3.35 -9.52
N LYS A 131 -2.76 -2.43 -10.05
CA LYS A 131 -1.78 -2.61 -11.14
C LYS A 131 -0.35 -2.40 -10.64
N TYR A 132 0.48 -3.45 -10.61
CA TYR A 132 1.80 -3.34 -9.98
C TYR A 132 2.91 -2.82 -10.89
N THR A 133 2.90 -3.20 -12.18
CA THR A 133 3.97 -2.85 -13.12
C THR A 133 3.55 -1.73 -14.05
N PRO A 134 4.50 -0.93 -14.58
CA PRO A 134 4.22 0.01 -15.67
C PRO A 134 3.52 -0.63 -16.87
N ALA A 135 3.87 -1.87 -17.22
CA ALA A 135 3.23 -2.62 -18.29
C ALA A 135 1.76 -2.93 -17.98
N ALA A 136 1.43 -3.39 -16.78
CA ALA A 136 0.06 -3.70 -16.38
C ALA A 136 -0.83 -2.45 -16.31
N ILE A 137 -0.28 -1.31 -15.87
CA ILE A 137 -0.96 -0.01 -15.92
C ILE A 137 -1.25 0.35 -17.38
N HIS A 138 -0.21 0.38 -18.22
CA HIS A 138 -0.34 0.74 -19.62
C HIS A 138 -1.35 -0.13 -20.37
N GLN A 139 -1.28 -1.45 -20.20
CA GLN A 139 -2.16 -2.38 -20.90
C GLN A 139 -3.63 -2.17 -20.55
N GLU A 140 -3.96 -1.96 -19.28
CA GLU A 140 -5.35 -1.74 -18.88
C GLU A 140 -5.88 -0.40 -19.39
N VAL A 141 -5.05 0.66 -19.35
CA VAL A 141 -5.40 1.98 -19.90
C VAL A 141 -5.55 1.91 -21.42
N SER A 142 -4.63 1.26 -22.11
CA SER A 142 -4.64 1.08 -23.57
C SER A 142 -5.83 0.25 -24.03
N TRP A 143 -6.12 -0.86 -23.36
CA TRP A 143 -7.30 -1.69 -23.60
C TRP A 143 -8.59 -0.90 -23.44
N ALA A 144 -8.74 -0.18 -22.32
CA ALA A 144 -9.94 0.62 -22.08
C ALA A 144 -10.05 1.76 -23.11
N ARG A 145 -8.92 2.37 -23.51
CA ARG A 145 -8.92 3.45 -24.50
C ARG A 145 -9.32 2.95 -25.88
N ALA A 146 -8.84 1.78 -26.30
CA ALA A 146 -9.20 1.19 -27.59
C ALA A 146 -10.71 0.98 -27.72
N ILE A 147 -11.36 0.48 -26.66
CA ILE A 147 -12.82 0.30 -26.62
C ILE A 147 -13.53 1.66 -26.59
N TYR A 148 -13.05 2.60 -25.77
CA TYR A 148 -13.61 3.95 -25.64
C TYR A 148 -13.62 4.69 -26.98
N ASP A 149 -12.52 4.60 -27.73
CA ASP A 149 -12.36 5.22 -29.04
C ASP A 149 -13.20 4.55 -30.13
N ARG A 150 -13.37 3.23 -30.06
CA ARG A 150 -14.12 2.48 -31.06
C ARG A 150 -15.60 2.84 -31.03
N ASP A 151 -16.25 2.66 -29.89
CA ASP A 151 -17.70 2.80 -29.74
C ASP A 151 -18.18 2.90 -28.28
N ASP A 152 -17.26 2.95 -27.32
CA ASP A 152 -17.54 2.98 -25.89
C ASP A 152 -18.40 1.79 -25.40
N ARG A 153 -18.26 0.63 -26.05
CA ARG A 153 -19.02 -0.60 -25.73
C ARG A 153 -18.11 -1.81 -25.74
N MET A 154 -17.85 -2.39 -24.56
CA MET A 154 -17.06 -3.62 -24.46
C MET A 154 -17.79 -4.82 -25.08
N THR A 155 -17.12 -5.51 -26.00
CA THR A 155 -17.55 -6.78 -26.59
C THR A 155 -16.98 -7.97 -25.83
N GLU A 156 -17.49 -9.17 -26.11
CA GLU A 156 -16.93 -10.40 -25.56
C GLU A 156 -15.49 -10.67 -26.07
N GLU A 157 -15.18 -10.28 -27.31
CA GLU A 157 -13.83 -10.41 -27.88
C GLU A 157 -12.83 -9.56 -27.10
N ASP A 158 -13.20 -8.33 -26.74
CA ASP A 158 -12.36 -7.45 -25.92
C ASP A 158 -12.04 -8.06 -24.56
N ALA A 159 -13.00 -8.76 -23.95
CA ALA A 159 -12.75 -9.49 -22.71
C ALA A 159 -11.83 -10.69 -22.96
N ARG A 160 -12.14 -11.54 -23.94
CA ARG A 160 -11.37 -12.75 -24.25
C ARG A 160 -9.91 -12.47 -24.59
N ALA A 161 -9.59 -11.31 -25.16
CA ALA A 161 -8.24 -10.88 -25.47
C ALA A 161 -7.29 -10.83 -24.26
N VAL A 162 -7.83 -10.78 -23.03
CA VAL A 162 -7.04 -10.74 -21.79
C VAL A 162 -7.29 -11.92 -20.85
N LEU A 163 -8.13 -12.89 -21.25
CA LEU A 163 -8.47 -14.06 -20.45
C LEU A 163 -7.58 -15.25 -20.80
N PHE A 164 -7.07 -15.93 -19.76
CA PHE A 164 -6.53 -17.27 -19.87
C PHE A 164 -7.67 -18.28 -19.74
N ILE A 165 -7.90 -19.11 -20.76
CA ILE A 165 -8.92 -20.17 -20.72
C ILE A 165 -8.29 -21.46 -20.20
N CYS A 166 -8.78 -21.95 -19.07
CA CYS A 166 -8.36 -23.20 -18.46
C CYS A 166 -8.90 -24.41 -19.25
N GLU A 167 -8.25 -25.57 -19.07
CA GLU A 167 -8.66 -26.86 -19.64
C GLU A 167 -10.11 -27.25 -19.32
N ASP A 168 -10.62 -26.83 -18.16
CA ASP A 168 -12.00 -27.09 -17.72
C ASP A 168 -13.03 -26.08 -18.24
N GLY A 169 -12.63 -25.18 -19.16
CA GLY A 169 -13.47 -24.16 -19.77
C GLY A 169 -13.72 -22.92 -18.90
N ARG A 170 -13.19 -22.88 -17.67
CA ARG A 170 -13.20 -21.67 -16.84
C ARG A 170 -12.14 -20.67 -17.32
N ALA A 171 -12.26 -19.42 -16.92
CA ALA A 171 -11.33 -18.37 -17.27
C ALA A 171 -10.64 -17.76 -16.05
N ILE A 172 -9.40 -17.34 -16.25
CA ILE A 172 -8.64 -16.48 -15.34
C ILE A 172 -8.42 -15.16 -16.06
N ASP A 173 -8.83 -14.06 -15.43
CA ASP A 173 -8.50 -12.72 -15.92
C ASP A 173 -7.04 -12.40 -15.58
N THR A 174 -6.19 -12.31 -16.62
CA THR A 174 -4.75 -12.11 -16.44
C THR A 174 -4.37 -10.70 -16.01
N GLN A 175 -5.34 -9.77 -16.02
CA GLN A 175 -5.16 -8.37 -15.69
C GLN A 175 -5.73 -8.02 -14.30
N LEU A 176 -6.52 -8.88 -13.66
CA LEU A 176 -7.00 -8.63 -12.28
C LEU A 176 -6.04 -9.16 -11.22
N HIS A 177 -5.97 -8.44 -10.10
CA HIS A 177 -5.25 -8.89 -8.92
C HIS A 177 -6.08 -9.86 -8.08
N VAL A 178 -5.33 -10.82 -7.57
CA VAL A 178 -5.60 -12.23 -7.33
C VAL A 178 -6.21 -12.91 -8.56
N PHE A 179 -5.39 -13.77 -9.17
CA PHE A 179 -5.86 -14.68 -10.20
C PHE A 179 -6.86 -15.67 -9.63
N GLU A 180 -8.12 -15.47 -10.00
CA GLU A 180 -9.24 -16.32 -9.65
C GLU A 180 -9.77 -17.04 -10.89
N GLN A 181 -9.94 -18.35 -10.78
CA GLN A 181 -10.58 -19.15 -11.82
C GLN A 181 -12.10 -19.05 -11.67
N LYS A 182 -12.77 -18.45 -12.67
CA LYS A 182 -14.21 -18.20 -12.68
C LYS A 182 -14.89 -18.82 -13.90
N PRO A 183 -16.20 -19.12 -13.86
CA PRO A 183 -16.96 -19.40 -15.06
C PRO A 183 -16.72 -18.29 -16.10
N LEU A 184 -16.61 -18.67 -17.38
CA LEU A 184 -16.25 -17.74 -18.45
C LEU A 184 -17.18 -16.53 -18.52
N GLU A 185 -18.49 -16.74 -18.38
CA GLU A 185 -19.46 -15.64 -18.36
C GLU A 185 -19.23 -14.67 -17.18
N GLU A 186 -18.90 -15.20 -15.99
CA GLU A 186 -18.58 -14.36 -14.83
C GLU A 186 -17.29 -13.55 -15.06
N ALA A 187 -16.28 -14.14 -15.72
CA ALA A 187 -15.05 -13.43 -16.06
C ALA A 187 -15.30 -12.29 -17.08
N ILE A 188 -16.15 -12.54 -18.09
CA ILE A 188 -16.55 -11.51 -19.06
C ILE A 188 -17.34 -10.39 -18.36
N GLU A 189 -18.27 -10.73 -17.47
CA GLU A 189 -19.03 -9.74 -16.70
C GLU A 189 -18.12 -8.88 -15.81
N ARG A 190 -17.13 -9.49 -15.15
CA ARG A 190 -16.11 -8.74 -14.40
C ARG A 190 -15.35 -7.76 -15.30
N ARG A 191 -15.00 -8.15 -16.54
CA ARG A 191 -14.37 -7.22 -17.50
C ARG A 191 -15.30 -6.08 -17.91
N ARG A 192 -16.62 -6.30 -18.01
CA ARG A 192 -17.59 -5.22 -18.26
C ARG A 192 -17.54 -4.18 -17.14
N VAL A 193 -17.51 -4.63 -15.88
CA VAL A 193 -17.36 -3.76 -14.71
C VAL A 193 -16.02 -3.03 -14.74
N VAL A 194 -14.92 -3.72 -15.06
CA VAL A 194 -13.59 -3.09 -15.18
C VAL A 194 -13.59 -2.01 -16.26
N TYR A 195 -14.17 -2.27 -17.42
CA TYR A 195 -14.31 -1.27 -18.48
C TYR A 195 -15.13 -0.06 -18.02
N GLN A 196 -16.27 -0.29 -17.37
CA GLN A 196 -17.13 0.77 -16.84
C GLN A 196 -16.40 1.64 -15.80
N THR A 197 -15.49 1.06 -15.04
CA THR A 197 -14.58 1.80 -14.17
C THR A 197 -13.57 2.60 -15.00
N TYR A 198 -12.78 1.95 -15.84
CA TYR A 198 -11.64 2.56 -16.54
C TYR A 198 -12.04 3.61 -17.58
N ARG A 199 -13.22 3.55 -18.19
CA ARG A 199 -13.70 4.64 -19.05
C ARG A 199 -13.85 5.98 -18.32
N ASN A 200 -13.99 5.96 -16.99
CA ASN A 200 -14.03 7.19 -16.18
C ASN A 200 -12.65 7.83 -15.99
N LEU A 201 -11.56 7.08 -16.19
CA LEU A 201 -10.19 7.62 -16.16
C LEU A 201 -10.04 8.79 -17.14
N PHE A 202 -10.61 8.66 -18.34
CA PHE A 202 -10.56 9.68 -19.39
C PHE A 202 -11.42 10.92 -19.10
N ARG A 203 -12.19 10.90 -18.00
CA ARG A 203 -13.05 12.00 -17.55
C ARG A 203 -12.64 12.57 -16.19
N ALA A 204 -11.63 12.00 -15.54
CA ALA A 204 -11.16 12.44 -14.24
C ALA A 204 -10.57 13.85 -14.31
N ASP A 205 -10.67 14.58 -13.20
CA ASP A 205 -10.00 15.88 -13.03
C ASP A 205 -8.62 15.69 -12.42
N VAL A 206 -8.49 14.69 -11.53
CA VAL A 206 -7.21 14.28 -10.94
C VAL A 206 -7.01 12.77 -11.07
N VAL A 207 -5.84 12.38 -11.56
CA VAL A 207 -5.42 10.98 -11.63
C VAL A 207 -4.27 10.73 -10.66
N VAL A 208 -4.37 9.70 -9.84
CA VAL A 208 -3.27 9.28 -8.95
C VAL A 208 -2.70 7.95 -9.44
N ILE A 209 -1.39 7.91 -9.70
CA ILE A 209 -0.68 6.73 -10.20
C ILE A 209 0.36 6.27 -9.17
N THR A 210 0.29 5.00 -8.75
CA THR A 210 1.28 4.41 -7.83
C THR A 210 2.04 3.24 -8.49
N LEU A 211 3.35 3.41 -8.71
CA LEU A 211 4.17 2.39 -9.37
C LEU A 211 4.69 1.35 -8.36
N GLY A 212 4.39 0.07 -8.59
CA GLY A 212 4.67 -1.01 -7.65
C GLY A 212 6.04 -1.67 -7.83
N LEU A 213 6.29 -2.29 -8.98
CA LEU A 213 7.50 -3.09 -9.22
C LEU A 213 7.81 -3.22 -10.73
N ILE A 214 9.00 -3.73 -11.05
CA ILE A 214 9.47 -3.92 -12.45
C ILE A 214 9.55 -5.39 -12.89
N GLU A 215 9.27 -6.34 -12.02
CA GLU A 215 9.24 -7.77 -12.35
C GLU A 215 7.87 -8.16 -12.93
N ALA A 216 7.84 -8.66 -14.16
CA ALA A 216 6.62 -9.01 -14.87
C ALA A 216 6.70 -10.41 -15.49
N TRP A 217 5.55 -10.95 -15.84
CA TRP A 217 5.44 -12.18 -16.62
C TRP A 217 4.83 -11.86 -17.97
N TRP A 218 5.45 -12.30 -19.06
CA TRP A 218 4.97 -12.19 -20.42
C TRP A 218 4.22 -13.47 -20.80
N ASP A 219 3.01 -13.33 -21.35
CA ASP A 219 2.24 -14.40 -21.97
C ASP A 219 2.49 -14.38 -23.48
N ASP A 220 3.16 -15.40 -24.00
CA ASP A 220 3.53 -15.46 -25.41
C ASP A 220 2.38 -15.85 -26.35
N VAL A 221 1.25 -16.31 -25.82
CA VAL A 221 0.05 -16.58 -26.64
C VAL A 221 -0.79 -15.32 -26.76
N LEU A 222 -1.09 -14.66 -25.63
CA LEU A 222 -1.86 -13.41 -25.62
C LEU A 222 -1.05 -12.19 -26.05
N LYS A 223 0.29 -12.29 -26.06
CA LYS A 223 1.24 -11.20 -26.35
C LYS A 223 1.04 -9.99 -25.43
N ILE A 224 0.85 -10.27 -24.14
CA ILE A 224 0.67 -9.25 -23.09
C ILE A 224 1.49 -9.63 -21.84
N TYR A 225 1.78 -8.65 -21.00
CA TYR A 225 2.23 -8.90 -19.63
C TYR A 225 1.04 -9.24 -18.73
N ILE A 226 1.20 -10.23 -17.86
CA ILE A 226 0.20 -10.60 -16.86
C ILE A 226 0.58 -10.03 -15.50
N GLN A 227 -0.42 -9.82 -14.65
CA GLN A 227 -0.26 -9.12 -13.38
C GLN A 227 0.58 -9.83 -12.33
N GLU A 228 0.42 -11.14 -12.29
CA GLU A 228 0.92 -11.98 -11.23
C GLU A 228 1.61 -13.18 -11.80
N THR A 229 2.29 -13.88 -10.92
CA THR A 229 2.89 -15.16 -11.22
C THR A 229 1.83 -16.15 -11.71
N PRO A 230 2.09 -16.88 -12.81
CA PRO A 230 1.20 -17.92 -13.30
C PRO A 230 0.74 -18.86 -12.17
N THR A 231 -0.57 -19.08 -12.04
CA THR A 231 -1.16 -20.01 -11.08
C THR A 231 -0.96 -21.47 -11.52
N ARG A 232 -1.33 -22.44 -10.68
CA ARG A 232 -1.19 -23.88 -11.01
C ARG A 232 -1.85 -24.27 -12.34
N PRO A 233 -3.08 -23.82 -12.70
CA PRO A 233 -3.64 -24.09 -14.03
C PRO A 233 -2.78 -23.54 -15.16
N MET A 234 -2.31 -22.29 -15.04
CA MET A 234 -1.47 -21.63 -16.04
C MET A 234 -0.09 -22.31 -16.17
N GLN A 235 0.47 -22.79 -15.07
CA GLN A 235 1.76 -23.50 -15.05
C GLN A 235 1.75 -24.82 -15.83
N ARG A 236 0.58 -25.39 -16.15
CA ARG A 236 0.51 -26.56 -17.06
C ARG A 236 0.94 -26.19 -18.48
N GLU A 237 0.76 -24.92 -18.86
CA GLU A 237 1.28 -24.32 -20.09
C GLU A 237 2.59 -23.55 -19.82
N ALA A 238 3.52 -24.09 -19.01
CA ALA A 238 4.72 -23.37 -18.59
C ALA A 238 5.52 -22.72 -19.74
N GLY A 239 5.56 -23.35 -20.92
CA GLY A 239 6.25 -22.81 -22.12
C GLY A 239 5.62 -21.54 -22.71
N ARG A 240 4.44 -21.12 -22.23
CA ARG A 240 3.75 -19.89 -22.62
C ARG A 240 4.21 -18.67 -21.84
N PHE A 241 4.74 -18.84 -20.63
CA PHE A 241 4.99 -17.74 -19.70
C PHE A 241 6.48 -17.47 -19.50
N PHE A 242 6.88 -16.22 -19.67
CA PHE A 242 8.28 -15.80 -19.60
C PHE A 242 8.46 -14.70 -18.58
N PHE A 243 9.37 -14.90 -17.64
CA PHE A 243 9.72 -13.87 -16.67
C PHE A 243 10.54 -12.77 -17.35
N GLU A 244 10.22 -11.51 -17.07
CA GLU A 244 11.01 -10.37 -17.48
C GLU A 244 11.14 -9.34 -16.34
N ARG A 245 12.37 -8.89 -16.10
CA ARG A 245 12.63 -7.69 -15.31
C ARG A 245 12.68 -6.48 -16.25
N LEU A 246 11.62 -5.66 -16.24
CA LEU A 246 11.48 -4.50 -17.12
C LEU A 246 12.63 -3.51 -16.90
N SER A 247 13.25 -3.07 -18.01
CA SER A 247 14.29 -2.04 -17.97
C SER A 247 13.69 -0.65 -17.76
N PHE A 248 14.52 0.30 -17.32
CA PHE A 248 14.15 1.72 -17.26
C PHE A 248 13.49 2.21 -18.57
N ALA A 249 14.06 1.87 -19.73
CA ALA A 249 13.55 2.29 -21.03
C ALA A 249 12.15 1.73 -21.31
N LYS A 250 11.89 0.46 -20.99
CA LYS A 250 10.56 -0.14 -21.11
C LYS A 250 9.55 0.52 -20.17
N CYS A 251 9.92 0.69 -18.90
CA CYS A 251 9.07 1.38 -17.92
C CYS A 251 8.73 2.82 -18.37
N MET A 252 9.73 3.56 -18.86
CA MET A 252 9.53 4.92 -19.38
C MET A 252 8.62 4.93 -20.60
N GLY A 253 8.80 3.99 -21.54
CA GLY A 253 7.93 3.85 -22.71
C GLY A 253 6.47 3.62 -22.34
N PHE A 254 6.21 2.60 -21.51
CA PHE A 254 4.85 2.29 -21.05
C PHE A 254 4.18 3.46 -20.35
N MET A 255 4.90 4.14 -19.44
CA MET A 255 4.31 5.25 -18.70
C MET A 255 4.11 6.49 -19.56
N ARG A 256 5.01 6.78 -20.52
CA ARG A 256 4.83 7.86 -21.48
C ARG A 256 3.56 7.66 -22.29
N GLU A 257 3.40 6.48 -22.89
CA GLU A 257 2.21 6.13 -23.66
C GLU A 257 0.95 6.16 -22.78
N THR A 258 1.05 5.71 -21.52
CA THR A 258 -0.06 5.79 -20.55
C THR A 258 -0.50 7.24 -20.34
N ILE A 259 0.44 8.15 -20.09
CA ILE A 259 0.12 9.57 -19.88
C ILE A 259 -0.50 10.15 -21.13
N GLU A 260 0.06 9.88 -22.31
CA GLU A 260 -0.49 10.34 -23.59
C GLU A 260 -1.93 9.84 -23.83
N LEU A 261 -2.24 8.60 -23.45
CA LEU A 261 -3.59 8.04 -23.52
C LEU A 261 -4.56 8.73 -22.55
N ILE A 262 -4.12 9.00 -21.32
CA ILE A 262 -4.92 9.70 -20.29
C ILE A 262 -5.17 11.15 -20.69
N THR A 263 -4.14 11.83 -21.21
CA THR A 263 -4.20 13.28 -21.51
C THR A 263 -4.66 13.59 -22.93
N ARG A 264 -5.18 12.61 -23.68
CA ARG A 264 -5.50 12.77 -25.11
C ARG A 264 -6.60 13.80 -25.34
N ASP A 265 -7.71 13.68 -24.59
CA ASP A 265 -8.91 14.51 -24.79
C ASP A 265 -9.04 15.63 -23.75
N ARG A 266 -8.38 15.47 -22.60
CA ARG A 266 -8.38 16.41 -21.47
C ARG A 266 -6.98 16.48 -20.88
N SER A 267 -6.72 17.50 -20.07
CA SER A 267 -5.48 17.62 -19.31
C SER A 267 -5.77 17.49 -17.82
N PRO A 268 -6.02 16.27 -17.30
CA PRO A 268 -6.15 16.08 -15.86
C PRO A 268 -4.85 16.42 -15.16
N ASN A 269 -4.95 16.85 -13.92
CA ASN A 269 -3.80 16.91 -13.03
C ASN A 269 -3.42 15.49 -12.61
N ILE A 270 -2.13 15.16 -12.58
CA ILE A 270 -1.69 13.80 -12.27
C ILE A 270 -0.73 13.82 -11.08
N LEU A 271 -1.08 13.08 -10.03
CA LEU A 271 -0.17 12.76 -8.93
C LEU A 271 0.47 11.41 -9.20
N ILE A 272 1.79 11.35 -9.24
CA ILE A 272 2.53 10.09 -9.40
C ILE A 272 3.45 9.82 -8.21
N THR A 273 3.54 8.55 -7.79
CA THR A 273 4.50 8.14 -6.75
C THR A 273 5.05 6.75 -7.01
N THR A 274 6.23 6.47 -6.43
CA THR A 274 6.75 5.11 -6.32
C THR A 274 6.19 4.50 -5.04
N SER A 275 5.58 3.34 -5.13
CA SER A 275 4.99 2.66 -3.97
C SER A 275 6.09 2.21 -3.00
N PRO A 276 5.96 2.45 -1.68
CA PRO A 276 6.91 1.96 -0.68
C PRO A 276 6.78 0.48 -0.35
N VAL A 277 5.69 -0.19 -0.77
CA VAL A 277 5.42 -1.59 -0.44
C VAL A 277 6.51 -2.50 -1.01
N VAL A 278 7.10 -3.34 -0.15
CA VAL A 278 8.25 -4.20 -0.50
C VAL A 278 7.80 -5.38 -1.36
N LEU A 279 8.64 -5.79 -2.33
CA LEU A 279 8.41 -7.01 -3.10
C LEU A 279 8.24 -8.24 -2.18
N SER A 280 7.17 -9.00 -2.40
CA SER A 280 6.94 -10.24 -1.65
C SER A 280 7.91 -11.36 -2.01
N ARG A 281 8.46 -11.32 -3.24
CA ARG A 281 9.34 -12.31 -3.85
C ARG A 281 10.06 -11.67 -5.05
N THR A 282 11.22 -12.19 -5.40
CA THR A 282 11.88 -11.98 -6.70
C THR A 282 12.00 -13.31 -7.45
N TYR A 283 12.02 -13.26 -8.79
CA TYR A 283 12.32 -14.40 -9.67
C TYR A 283 13.73 -14.34 -10.26
N THR A 284 14.56 -13.44 -9.76
CA THR A 284 15.99 -13.36 -10.07
C THR A 284 16.81 -14.20 -9.10
N SER A 285 18.13 -14.31 -9.35
CA SER A 285 19.08 -14.89 -8.39
C SER A 285 19.46 -13.93 -7.25
N ASP A 286 18.96 -12.70 -7.26
CA ASP A 286 19.30 -11.68 -6.27
C ASP A 286 18.56 -11.93 -4.95
N ASP A 287 19.10 -11.39 -3.84
CA ASP A 287 18.33 -11.27 -2.60
C ASP A 287 17.11 -10.37 -2.83
N VAL A 288 15.96 -10.72 -2.25
CA VAL A 288 14.70 -9.99 -2.48
C VAL A 288 14.78 -8.52 -2.07
N LEU A 289 15.60 -8.15 -1.07
CA LEU A 289 15.80 -6.77 -0.65
C LEU A 289 16.63 -6.00 -1.68
N ILE A 290 17.62 -6.65 -2.30
CA ILE A 290 18.42 -6.09 -3.40
C ILE A 290 17.54 -5.89 -4.64
N ALA A 291 16.79 -6.92 -5.03
CA ALA A 291 15.86 -6.85 -6.15
C ALA A 291 14.79 -5.77 -5.93
N ASN A 292 14.24 -5.66 -4.72
CA ASN A 292 13.32 -4.61 -4.33
C ASN A 292 13.96 -3.23 -4.47
N THR A 293 15.15 -3.04 -3.91
CA THR A 293 15.87 -1.76 -3.99
C THR A 293 16.10 -1.34 -5.44
N HIS A 294 16.53 -2.27 -6.29
CA HIS A 294 16.70 -2.02 -7.72
C HIS A 294 15.38 -1.65 -8.40
N SER A 295 14.32 -2.41 -8.15
CA SER A 295 12.96 -2.16 -8.67
C SER A 295 12.47 -0.75 -8.33
N LYS A 296 12.57 -0.35 -7.06
CA LYS A 296 12.14 0.98 -6.60
C LYS A 296 13.03 2.10 -7.15
N ALA A 297 14.34 1.88 -7.26
CA ALA A 297 15.25 2.86 -7.84
C ALA A 297 14.94 3.14 -9.32
N VAL A 298 14.65 2.09 -10.11
CA VAL A 298 14.23 2.24 -11.52
C VAL A 298 12.92 3.02 -11.62
N LEU A 299 11.90 2.63 -10.84
CA LEU A 299 10.61 3.31 -10.87
C LEU A 299 10.72 4.77 -10.40
N ARG A 300 11.52 5.05 -9.37
CA ARG A 300 11.75 6.40 -8.89
C ARG A 300 12.47 7.28 -9.90
N ALA A 301 13.39 6.71 -10.67
CA ALA A 301 14.01 7.42 -11.80
C ALA A 301 12.97 7.72 -12.89
N VAL A 302 12.14 6.74 -13.26
CA VAL A 302 11.04 6.92 -14.25
C VAL A 302 10.09 8.03 -13.80
N THR A 303 9.64 8.05 -12.54
CA THR A 303 8.75 9.12 -12.06
C THR A 303 9.41 10.50 -12.12
N GLY A 304 10.71 10.59 -11.83
CA GLY A 304 11.46 11.85 -11.91
C GLY A 304 11.51 12.40 -13.34
N GLU A 305 11.78 11.54 -14.32
CA GLU A 305 11.84 11.92 -15.74
C GLU A 305 10.46 12.31 -16.28
N LEU A 306 9.39 11.59 -15.89
CA LEU A 306 8.03 11.93 -16.31
C LEU A 306 7.57 13.29 -15.75
N VAL A 307 7.87 13.61 -14.49
CA VAL A 307 7.54 14.91 -13.90
C VAL A 307 8.33 16.05 -14.57
N ALA A 308 9.57 15.80 -14.99
CA ALA A 308 10.33 16.77 -15.77
C ALA A 308 9.77 16.96 -17.20
N GLU A 309 9.20 15.90 -17.79
CA GLU A 309 8.64 15.90 -19.15
C GLU A 309 7.23 16.51 -19.23
N TYR A 310 6.38 16.29 -18.23
CA TYR A 310 4.96 16.68 -18.25
C TYR A 310 4.59 17.68 -17.13
N PRO A 311 4.27 18.95 -17.45
CA PRO A 311 3.98 19.98 -16.45
C PRO A 311 2.73 19.75 -15.58
N THR A 312 1.81 18.88 -15.99
CA THR A 312 0.60 18.53 -15.22
C THR A 312 0.84 17.36 -14.26
N LEU A 313 2.07 16.83 -14.20
CA LEU A 313 2.45 15.75 -13.30
C LEU A 313 3.23 16.30 -12.11
N ASP A 314 2.76 15.99 -10.91
CA ASP A 314 3.53 16.17 -9.69
C ASP A 314 3.92 14.84 -9.06
N TYR A 315 5.11 14.81 -8.47
CA TYR A 315 5.56 13.70 -7.62
C TYR A 315 5.29 14.01 -6.16
N PHE A 316 4.64 13.08 -5.44
CA PHE A 316 4.60 13.12 -3.98
C PHE A 316 5.50 12.01 -3.36
N PRO A 317 6.30 12.33 -2.34
CA PRO A 317 7.40 11.49 -1.88
C PRO A 317 6.99 10.44 -0.84
N SER A 318 5.97 9.63 -1.16
CA SER A 318 5.55 8.54 -0.25
C SER A 318 6.65 7.49 -0.05
N PHE A 319 7.39 7.17 -1.11
CA PHE A 319 8.54 6.26 -1.08
C PHE A 319 9.60 6.74 -0.09
N GLU A 320 10.08 7.98 -0.22
CA GLU A 320 11.12 8.52 0.65
C GLU A 320 10.62 8.72 2.08
N SER A 321 9.36 9.13 2.27
CA SER A 321 8.78 9.24 3.61
C SER A 321 8.77 7.92 4.35
N VAL A 322 8.42 6.82 3.69
CA VAL A 322 8.46 5.48 4.31
C VAL A 322 9.90 5.00 4.47
N MET A 323 10.69 4.98 3.40
CA MET A 323 11.99 4.31 3.40
C MET A 323 13.08 5.03 4.22
N LEU A 324 12.96 6.34 4.42
CA LEU A 324 13.94 7.13 5.17
C LEU A 324 13.51 7.41 6.61
N THR A 325 12.27 7.09 7.00
CA THR A 325 11.83 7.17 8.40
C THR A 325 12.52 6.08 9.21
N ARG A 326 13.07 6.46 10.36
CA ARG A 326 13.83 5.56 11.24
C ARG A 326 13.00 5.07 12.42
N SER A 327 11.78 4.61 12.13
CA SER A 327 10.87 4.06 13.12
C SER A 327 10.30 2.72 12.66
N ASN A 328 10.15 1.78 13.59
CA ASN A 328 9.50 0.49 13.31
C ASN A 328 8.00 0.65 13.03
N SER A 329 7.41 1.77 13.46
CA SER A 329 5.98 2.05 13.32
C SER A 329 5.46 2.20 11.90
N VAL A 330 6.37 2.44 10.97
CA VAL A 330 6.06 2.60 9.56
C VAL A 330 5.56 1.30 8.96
N TRP A 331 5.95 0.16 9.51
CA TRP A 331 5.71 -1.16 8.93
C TRP A 331 4.73 -1.97 9.78
N GLN A 332 3.92 -2.79 9.11
CA GLN A 332 3.20 -3.89 9.75
C GLN A 332 4.18 -5.00 10.15
N ASP A 333 3.71 -5.95 10.97
CA ASP A 333 4.49 -7.11 11.45
C ASP A 333 5.15 -7.95 10.34
N ASP A 334 4.64 -7.88 9.11
CA ASP A 334 5.23 -8.59 7.98
C ASP A 334 6.44 -7.90 7.35
N LEU A 335 6.78 -6.69 7.83
CA LEU A 335 7.87 -5.83 7.38
C LEU A 335 7.82 -5.50 5.89
N LYS A 336 6.62 -5.59 5.28
CA LYS A 336 6.39 -5.38 3.84
C LYS A 336 5.33 -4.31 3.60
N HIS A 337 4.24 -4.37 4.34
CA HIS A 337 3.15 -3.41 4.23
C HIS A 337 3.38 -2.24 5.17
N VAL A 338 3.05 -1.04 4.69
CA VAL A 338 3.08 0.18 5.50
C VAL A 338 1.89 0.16 6.46
N SER A 339 2.07 0.66 7.68
CA SER A 339 0.98 0.82 8.64
C SER A 339 -0.06 1.81 8.12
N GLU A 340 -1.34 1.53 8.36
CA GLU A 340 -2.45 2.36 7.88
C GLU A 340 -2.35 3.79 8.44
N GLN A 341 -1.91 3.91 9.69
CA GLN A 341 -1.67 5.19 10.37
C GLN A 341 -0.60 6.02 9.64
N PHE A 342 0.50 5.39 9.20
CA PHE A 342 1.55 6.12 8.47
C PHE A 342 1.08 6.53 7.08
N ILE A 343 0.28 5.69 6.40
CA ILE A 343 -0.35 6.05 5.12
C ILE A 343 -1.28 7.25 5.30
N HIS A 344 -2.10 7.26 6.36
CA HIS A 344 -2.98 8.38 6.70
C HIS A 344 -2.18 9.69 6.91
N ARG A 345 -1.05 9.64 7.62
CA ARG A 345 -0.18 10.81 7.81
C ARG A 345 0.39 11.33 6.48
N ILE A 346 0.83 10.42 5.59
CA ILE A 346 1.29 10.79 4.24
C ILE A 346 0.15 11.48 3.47
N MET A 347 -1.03 10.86 3.43
CA MET A 347 -2.13 11.37 2.62
C MET A 347 -2.75 12.65 3.16
N ALA A 348 -2.83 12.82 4.48
CA ALA A 348 -3.28 14.07 5.10
C ALA A 348 -2.38 15.25 4.75
N ARG A 349 -1.07 15.00 4.64
CA ARG A 349 -0.10 16.01 4.20
C ARG A 349 -0.23 16.32 2.70
N VAL A 350 -0.47 15.31 1.87
CA VAL A 350 -0.76 15.51 0.44
C VAL A 350 -2.02 16.35 0.30
N GLU A 351 -3.10 15.96 0.96
CA GLU A 351 -4.36 16.69 0.89
C GLU A 351 -4.22 18.14 1.36
N GLU A 352 -3.62 18.40 2.53
CA GLU A 352 -3.38 19.76 3.01
C GLU A 352 -2.65 20.60 1.97
N THR A 353 -1.59 20.02 1.38
CA THR A 353 -0.73 20.76 0.47
C THR A 353 -1.42 21.07 -0.86
N TYR A 354 -2.24 20.15 -1.37
CA TYR A 354 -2.87 20.28 -2.70
C TYR A 354 -4.27 20.87 -2.65
N THR A 355 -4.94 20.89 -1.49
CA THR A 355 -6.26 21.53 -1.34
C THR A 355 -6.18 22.88 -0.63
N GLY A 356 -5.11 23.13 0.13
CA GLY A 356 -5.00 24.29 1.01
C GLY A 356 -5.93 24.24 2.23
N VAL A 357 -6.67 23.13 2.41
CA VAL A 357 -7.49 22.89 3.61
C VAL A 357 -6.56 22.53 4.76
N ASP A 358 -6.71 23.24 5.88
CA ASP A 358 -5.92 22.93 7.08
C ASP A 358 -6.39 21.62 7.71
N THR A 359 -5.63 20.55 7.46
CA THR A 359 -5.84 19.23 8.08
C THR A 359 -4.99 19.06 9.35
N SER A 360 -4.48 20.15 9.96
CA SER A 360 -3.63 20.12 11.16
C SER A 360 -4.23 19.33 12.33
N GLN A 361 -5.52 19.53 12.63
CA GLN A 361 -6.21 18.79 13.69
C GLN A 361 -6.29 17.30 13.40
N GLU A 362 -6.48 16.91 12.15
CA GLU A 362 -6.65 15.51 11.74
C GLU A 362 -5.31 14.79 11.65
N ARG A 363 -4.26 15.47 11.18
CA ARG A 363 -2.87 15.00 11.31
C ARG A 363 -2.50 14.83 12.76
N MET A 364 -2.84 15.77 13.63
CA MET A 364 -2.57 15.67 15.06
C MET A 364 -3.32 14.49 15.67
N LEU A 365 -4.59 14.27 15.31
CA LEU A 365 -5.38 13.14 15.82
C LEU A 365 -4.81 11.79 15.33
N GLY A 366 -4.54 11.65 14.03
CA GLY A 366 -3.95 10.44 13.46
C GLY A 366 -2.50 10.20 13.89
N ASP A 367 -1.74 11.26 14.19
CA ASP A 367 -0.41 11.20 14.79
C ASP A 367 -0.47 10.80 16.26
N LEU A 368 -1.43 11.30 17.03
CA LEU A 368 -1.65 10.89 18.42
C LEU A 368 -2.08 9.42 18.53
N GLU A 369 -3.02 9.00 17.69
CA GLU A 369 -3.44 7.59 17.62
C GLU A 369 -2.29 6.70 17.13
N GLY A 370 -1.55 7.15 16.10
CA GLY A 370 -0.33 6.51 15.64
C GLY A 370 0.66 6.32 16.78
N ARG A 371 1.13 7.41 17.41
CA ARG A 371 2.04 7.38 18.55
C ARG A 371 1.53 6.51 19.70
N PHE A 372 0.23 6.51 19.97
CA PHE A 372 -0.40 5.63 20.94
C PHE A 372 -0.20 4.16 20.57
N ILE A 373 -0.61 3.74 19.36
CA ILE A 373 -0.47 2.35 18.87
C ILE A 373 1.00 1.94 18.83
N GLU A 374 1.88 2.82 18.36
CA GLU A 374 3.32 2.61 18.27
C GLU A 374 3.95 2.36 19.62
N ALA A 375 3.62 3.19 20.61
CA ALA A 375 4.10 3.03 21.96
C ALA A 375 3.58 1.72 22.60
N VAL A 376 2.33 1.34 22.32
CA VAL A 376 1.80 0.04 22.74
C VAL A 376 2.56 -1.13 22.10
N GLN A 377 2.83 -1.07 20.80
CA GLN A 377 3.58 -2.10 20.07
C GLN A 377 5.05 -2.17 20.50
N ALA A 378 5.65 -1.04 20.87
CA ALA A 378 6.99 -0.96 21.42
C ALA A 378 7.06 -1.38 22.89
N HIS A 379 5.93 -1.72 23.52
CA HIS A 379 5.81 -2.02 24.95
C HIS A 379 6.26 -0.83 25.84
N ASP A 380 6.17 0.40 25.32
CA ASP A 380 6.39 1.64 26.06
C ASP A 380 5.05 2.19 26.56
N PHE A 381 4.52 1.55 27.60
CA PHE A 381 3.21 1.93 28.17
C PHE A 381 3.20 3.34 28.77
N ALA A 382 4.36 3.91 29.10
CA ALA A 382 4.47 5.28 29.58
C ALA A 382 4.23 6.27 28.44
N ALA A 383 4.91 6.08 27.30
CA ALA A 383 4.67 6.88 26.10
C ALA A 383 3.25 6.67 25.56
N ALA A 384 2.72 5.44 25.62
CA ALA A 384 1.36 5.14 25.22
C ALA A 384 0.34 5.88 26.09
N GLY A 385 0.54 5.88 27.41
CA GLY A 385 -0.30 6.65 28.34
C GLY A 385 -0.29 8.14 28.04
N ALA A 386 0.90 8.71 27.79
CA ALA A 386 1.04 10.13 27.46
C ALA A 386 0.37 10.52 26.12
N ALA A 387 0.41 9.63 25.11
CA ALA A 387 -0.28 9.82 23.85
C ALA A 387 -1.81 9.70 24.03
N TYR A 388 -2.26 8.69 24.79
CA TYR A 388 -3.66 8.46 25.12
C TYR A 388 -4.30 9.67 25.83
N ASP A 389 -3.59 10.25 26.81
CA ASP A 389 -4.11 11.37 27.60
C ASP A 389 -4.34 12.65 26.75
N GLN A 390 -3.79 12.71 25.54
CA GLN A 390 -3.99 13.81 24.58
C GLN A 390 -5.14 13.54 23.59
N ILE A 391 -5.70 12.32 23.57
CA ILE A 391 -6.81 11.97 22.68
C ILE A 391 -8.11 12.55 23.25
N VAL A 392 -8.83 13.30 22.42
CA VAL A 392 -10.11 13.90 22.79
C VAL A 392 -11.20 12.82 22.74
N SER A 393 -12.00 12.71 23.81
CA SER A 393 -13.13 11.77 23.91
C SER A 393 -12.78 10.31 23.55
N PRO A 394 -11.79 9.69 24.22
CA PRO A 394 -11.28 8.37 23.84
C PRO A 394 -12.32 7.24 23.97
N LEU A 395 -13.36 7.40 24.78
CA LEU A 395 -14.42 6.41 24.95
C LEU A 395 -15.44 6.38 23.81
N THR A 396 -15.43 7.37 22.92
CA THR A 396 -16.29 7.41 21.72
C THR A 396 -15.49 7.17 20.43
N HIS A 397 -14.27 6.67 20.54
CA HIS A 397 -13.39 6.46 19.40
C HIS A 397 -13.89 5.32 18.51
N THR A 398 -13.75 5.44 17.19
CA THR A 398 -14.34 4.47 16.24
C THR A 398 -13.32 3.54 15.58
N SER A 399 -12.02 3.76 15.80
CA SER A 399 -10.96 2.95 15.19
C SER A 399 -10.93 1.51 15.70
N ASP A 400 -10.69 0.59 14.76
CA ASP A 400 -10.60 -0.84 15.02
C ASP A 400 -9.43 -1.12 16.01
N ASN A 401 -9.67 -1.94 17.04
CA ASN A 401 -8.73 -2.26 18.13
C ASN A 401 -8.40 -1.15 19.14
N PHE A 402 -8.75 0.12 18.87
CA PHE A 402 -8.35 1.22 19.74
C PHE A 402 -8.74 0.97 21.20
N HIS A 403 -9.99 0.59 21.43
CA HIS A 403 -10.49 0.30 22.78
C HIS A 403 -9.79 -0.89 23.44
N THR A 404 -9.47 -1.95 22.70
CA THR A 404 -8.72 -3.08 23.24
C THR A 404 -7.32 -2.65 23.67
N LEU A 405 -6.62 -1.85 22.88
CA LEU A 405 -5.29 -1.34 23.22
C LEU A 405 -5.34 -0.33 24.37
N ALA A 406 -6.33 0.56 24.37
CA ALA A 406 -6.55 1.52 25.45
C ALA A 406 -6.83 0.82 26.78
N ALA A 407 -7.58 -0.29 26.75
CA ALA A 407 -7.81 -1.12 27.93
C ALA A 407 -6.52 -1.77 28.45
N VAL A 408 -5.63 -2.24 27.55
CA VAL A 408 -4.30 -2.76 27.93
C VAL A 408 -3.48 -1.66 28.61
N VAL A 409 -3.37 -0.49 28.00
CA VAL A 409 -2.59 0.64 28.56
C VAL A 409 -3.16 1.09 29.90
N ALA A 410 -4.48 1.23 30.02
CA ALA A 410 -5.14 1.59 31.27
C ALA A 410 -4.88 0.54 32.36
N ALA A 411 -4.93 -0.75 32.04
CA ALA A 411 -4.67 -1.81 33.01
C ALA A 411 -3.20 -1.84 33.47
N GLU A 412 -2.23 -1.64 32.57
CA GLU A 412 -0.81 -1.51 32.91
C GLU A 412 -0.53 -0.25 33.76
N ARG A 413 -1.31 0.82 33.58
CA ARG A 413 -1.28 2.04 34.41
C ARG A 413 -2.03 1.91 35.73
N GLY A 414 -2.65 0.75 36.03
CA GLY A 414 -3.46 0.54 37.23
C GLY A 414 -4.81 1.27 37.23
N GLN A 415 -5.28 1.73 36.07
CA GLN A 415 -6.53 2.46 35.88
C GLN A 415 -7.68 1.49 35.58
N THR A 416 -8.08 0.71 36.59
CA THR A 416 -9.08 -0.38 36.48
C THR A 416 -10.41 0.06 35.86
N ASP A 417 -10.97 1.19 36.31
CA ASP A 417 -12.27 1.68 35.83
C ASP A 417 -12.20 2.14 34.36
N LEU A 418 -11.09 2.75 33.97
CA LEU A 418 -10.87 3.19 32.59
C LEU A 418 -10.69 1.98 31.66
N ALA A 419 -9.93 0.98 32.09
CA ALA A 419 -9.77 -0.26 31.36
C ALA A 419 -11.12 -0.97 31.14
N ARG A 420 -11.96 -1.02 32.18
CA ARG A 420 -13.33 -1.55 32.09
C ARG A 420 -14.17 -0.76 31.10
N ALA A 421 -14.17 0.57 31.19
CA ALA A 421 -14.95 1.44 30.31
C ALA A 421 -14.58 1.22 28.84
N HIS A 422 -13.29 1.05 28.51
CA HIS A 422 -12.88 0.73 27.15
C HIS A 422 -13.31 -0.67 26.71
N LEU A 423 -13.19 -1.69 27.57
CA LEU A 423 -13.64 -3.05 27.25
C LEU A 423 -15.15 -3.11 27.00
N GLU A 424 -15.94 -2.27 27.67
CA GLU A 424 -17.39 -2.16 27.50
C GLU A 424 -17.78 -1.31 26.27
N ALA A 425 -17.03 -0.24 25.99
CA ALA A 425 -17.23 0.62 24.82
C ALA A 425 -16.82 -0.07 23.50
N ASP A 426 -15.94 -1.07 23.56
CA ASP A 426 -15.63 -1.95 22.43
C ASP A 426 -16.82 -2.86 22.12
N THR A 427 -17.80 -2.30 21.40
CA THR A 427 -19.02 -2.96 20.94
C THR A 427 -18.76 -4.03 19.88
N GLY A 428 -17.53 -4.13 19.37
CA GLY A 428 -17.09 -5.13 18.40
C GLY A 428 -17.99 -5.16 17.17
N GLU A 429 -18.16 -4.02 16.48
CA GLU A 429 -19.06 -3.90 15.33
C GLU A 429 -18.93 -5.07 14.33
N LYS A 430 -19.93 -5.94 14.49
CA LYS A 430 -20.66 -6.82 13.59
C LYS A 430 -20.31 -6.60 12.10
N ASP A 431 -19.97 -7.69 11.43
CA ASP A 431 -19.82 -7.88 9.97
C ASP A 431 -18.44 -7.72 9.29
N LYS A 432 -17.40 -7.20 9.95
CA LYS A 432 -16.03 -7.34 9.40
C LYS A 432 -15.45 -8.72 9.70
N ALA A 433 -15.19 -9.50 8.66
CA ALA A 433 -14.63 -10.84 8.72
C ALA A 433 -13.16 -10.86 9.17
N GLY A 434 -12.95 -10.99 10.48
CA GLY A 434 -11.65 -11.34 11.06
C GLY A 434 -11.58 -10.99 12.52
N LEU A 435 -11.20 -11.95 13.38
CA LEU A 435 -10.65 -11.57 14.69
C LEU A 435 -9.43 -10.68 14.40
N ASN A 436 -9.41 -9.46 14.92
CA ASN A 436 -8.25 -8.59 14.79
C ASN A 436 -7.07 -9.19 15.59
N GLN A 437 -5.83 -8.74 15.34
CA GLN A 437 -4.63 -9.47 15.79
C GLN A 437 -4.49 -9.59 17.33
N LEU A 438 -5.25 -8.79 18.08
CA LEU A 438 -5.08 -8.53 19.50
C LEU A 438 -6.36 -8.77 20.33
N GLU A 439 -7.43 -9.35 19.78
CA GLU A 439 -8.69 -9.51 20.53
C GLU A 439 -8.53 -10.29 21.83
N PHE A 440 -7.68 -11.32 21.86
CA PHE A 440 -7.46 -12.12 23.07
C PHE A 440 -6.69 -11.36 24.17
N LEU A 441 -6.19 -10.15 23.90
CA LEU A 441 -5.74 -9.25 24.96
C LEU A 441 -6.89 -8.82 25.84
N ARG A 442 -8.12 -8.70 25.31
CA ARG A 442 -9.32 -8.40 26.12
C ARG A 442 -9.51 -9.41 27.25
N TYR A 443 -9.28 -10.70 26.97
CA TYR A 443 -9.34 -11.76 28.00
C TYR A 443 -8.34 -11.50 29.13
N SER A 444 -7.08 -11.25 28.77
CA SER A 444 -6.01 -10.98 29.73
C SER A 444 -6.28 -9.71 30.55
N VAL A 445 -6.75 -8.64 29.91
CA VAL A 445 -7.11 -7.40 30.60
C VAL A 445 -8.28 -7.61 31.55
N TRP A 446 -9.35 -8.31 31.13
CA TRP A 446 -10.47 -8.67 32.02
C TRP A 446 -10.00 -9.40 33.27
N LYS A 447 -9.07 -10.35 33.14
CA LYS A 447 -8.49 -11.08 34.27
C LYS A 447 -7.68 -10.15 35.19
N GLN A 448 -6.84 -9.29 34.61
CA GLN A 448 -6.02 -8.31 35.32
C GLN A 448 -6.86 -7.32 36.15
N ILE A 449 -8.01 -6.89 35.64
CA ILE A 449 -8.90 -5.93 36.34
C ILE A 449 -9.94 -6.59 37.26
N GLY A 450 -9.78 -7.89 37.57
CA GLY A 450 -10.66 -8.61 38.48
C GLY A 450 -12.00 -9.07 37.88
N GLY A 451 -12.17 -8.99 36.55
CA GLY A 451 -13.37 -9.43 35.82
C GLY A 451 -13.21 -10.80 35.14
N ARG A 452 -12.63 -11.79 35.84
CA ARG A 452 -12.32 -13.12 35.28
C ARG A 452 -13.53 -13.79 34.62
N GLU A 453 -14.70 -13.77 35.26
CA GLU A 453 -15.92 -14.39 34.72
C GLU A 453 -16.37 -13.76 33.39
N LEU A 454 -16.25 -12.44 33.26
CA LEU A 454 -16.57 -11.72 32.03
C LEU A 454 -15.55 -12.05 30.92
N GLY A 455 -14.27 -12.14 31.28
CA GLY A 455 -13.21 -12.57 30.37
C GLY A 455 -13.44 -13.99 29.85
N GLU A 456 -13.72 -14.95 30.74
CA GLU A 456 -13.98 -16.34 30.37
C GLU A 456 -15.24 -16.47 29.49
N LYS A 457 -16.31 -15.76 29.84
CA LYS A 457 -17.53 -15.70 29.01
C LYS A 457 -17.24 -15.13 27.62
N TRP A 458 -16.50 -14.03 27.53
CA TRP A 458 -16.12 -13.43 26.25
C TRP A 458 -15.26 -14.38 25.42
N LEU A 459 -14.30 -15.05 26.05
CA LEU A 459 -13.41 -16.02 25.39
C LEU A 459 -14.21 -17.19 24.80
N ASP A 460 -15.15 -17.74 25.58
CA ASP A 460 -16.00 -18.84 25.15
C ASP A 460 -16.96 -18.44 24.01
N GLU A 461 -17.56 -17.24 24.10
CA GLU A 461 -18.43 -16.73 23.04
C GLU A 461 -17.66 -16.53 21.73
N ASN A 462 -16.44 -15.98 21.76
CA ASN A 462 -15.66 -15.71 20.56
C ASN A 462 -15.08 -16.98 19.92
N LEU A 463 -14.70 -17.97 20.73
CA LEU A 463 -14.27 -19.28 20.22
C LEU A 463 -15.45 -20.08 19.63
N ARG A 464 -16.69 -19.88 20.12
CA ARG A 464 -17.90 -20.58 19.63
C ARG A 464 -18.60 -19.90 18.45
N ARG A 465 -18.67 -18.57 18.41
CA ARG A 465 -19.53 -17.80 17.48
C ARG A 465 -19.09 -17.80 16.02
N ARG A 466 -17.89 -18.27 15.67
CA ARG A 466 -17.40 -18.16 14.27
C ARG A 466 -16.82 -19.49 13.77
N ASN A 467 -17.42 -20.05 12.72
CA ASN A 467 -16.92 -21.19 11.92
C ASN A 467 -15.59 -20.91 11.18
N TRP A 468 -14.91 -19.82 11.52
CA TRP A 468 -13.64 -19.41 10.92
C TRP A 468 -12.64 -19.02 12.02
N PHE A 469 -12.15 -20.04 12.71
CA PHE A 469 -11.01 -19.93 13.62
C PHE A 469 -9.74 -19.61 12.80
N ARG A 470 -9.26 -18.36 12.84
CA ARG A 470 -7.95 -18.02 12.25
C ARG A 470 -6.86 -18.33 13.27
N ALA A 471 -6.25 -19.52 13.16
CA ALA A 471 -5.12 -19.94 14.00
C ALA A 471 -3.97 -18.90 14.04
N SER A 472 -3.81 -18.11 12.98
CA SER A 472 -2.85 -17.00 12.93
C SER A 472 -3.12 -15.90 13.97
N VAL A 473 -4.39 -15.65 14.31
CA VAL A 473 -4.76 -14.66 15.34
C VAL A 473 -4.39 -15.17 16.72
N VAL A 474 -4.79 -16.40 17.06
CA VAL A 474 -4.39 -17.04 18.32
C VAL A 474 -2.87 -17.08 18.46
N HIS A 475 -2.15 -17.37 17.38
CA HIS A 475 -0.69 -17.36 17.39
C HIS A 475 -0.10 -15.99 17.74
N ARG A 476 -0.61 -14.90 17.15
CA ARG A 476 -0.13 -13.54 17.47
C ARG A 476 -0.46 -13.14 18.89
N SER A 477 -1.70 -13.37 19.35
CA SER A 477 -2.10 -12.98 20.70
C SER A 477 -1.36 -13.77 21.78
N THR A 478 -1.21 -15.09 21.60
CA THR A 478 -0.42 -15.92 22.54
C THR A 478 1.05 -15.53 22.55
N ARG A 479 1.62 -15.15 21.40
CA ARG A 479 2.99 -14.62 21.33
C ARG A 479 3.14 -13.30 22.10
N TRP A 480 2.19 -12.39 21.98
CA TRP A 480 2.19 -11.14 22.73
C TRP A 480 2.13 -11.40 24.24
N LEU A 481 1.19 -12.25 24.69
CA LEU A 481 1.05 -12.62 26.10
C LEU A 481 2.33 -13.26 26.67
N LEU A 482 3.01 -14.10 25.89
CA LEU A 482 4.30 -14.68 26.28
C LEU A 482 5.41 -13.61 26.41
N THR A 483 5.38 -12.57 25.58
CA THR A 483 6.32 -11.43 25.63
C THR A 483 6.10 -10.62 26.93
N GLU A 484 4.83 -10.42 27.29
CA GLU A 484 4.40 -9.76 28.53
C GLU A 484 4.53 -10.62 29.78
N ARG A 485 5.13 -11.82 29.67
CA ARG A 485 5.24 -12.79 30.77
C ARG A 485 3.88 -13.24 31.33
N LYS A 486 2.78 -13.01 30.59
CA LYS A 486 1.42 -13.52 30.87
C LYS A 486 1.24 -14.92 30.28
N SER A 487 2.17 -15.82 30.61
CA SER A 487 2.20 -17.16 29.99
C SER A 487 1.02 -18.05 30.38
N GLU A 488 0.43 -17.83 31.55
CA GLU A 488 -0.76 -18.57 32.00
C GLU A 488 -1.95 -18.27 31.08
N ASP A 489 -2.21 -17.00 30.78
CA ASP A 489 -3.29 -16.58 29.90
C ASP A 489 -3.11 -17.15 28.48
N ALA A 490 -1.87 -17.17 27.98
CA ALA A 490 -1.55 -17.77 26.69
C ALA A 490 -1.88 -19.27 26.65
N VAL A 491 -1.60 -19.99 27.75
CA VAL A 491 -1.91 -21.42 27.88
C VAL A 491 -3.41 -21.65 28.02
N GLU A 492 -4.11 -20.85 28.82
CA GLU A 492 -5.57 -20.92 28.99
C GLU A 492 -6.31 -20.72 27.66
N ILE A 493 -5.85 -19.79 26.81
CA ILE A 493 -6.37 -19.62 25.44
C ILE A 493 -6.15 -20.90 24.63
N LEU A 494 -4.92 -21.42 24.60
CA LEU A 494 -4.60 -22.63 23.81
C LEU A 494 -5.35 -23.88 24.29
N MET A 495 -5.67 -23.98 25.57
CA MET A 495 -6.46 -25.08 26.13
C MET A 495 -7.90 -25.12 25.60
N LYS A 496 -8.42 -24.00 25.09
CA LYS A 496 -9.76 -23.92 24.49
C LYS A 496 -9.74 -23.98 22.96
N VAL A 497 -8.57 -24.13 22.34
CA VAL A 497 -8.42 -24.26 20.89
C VAL A 497 -8.64 -25.71 20.48
N ASP A 498 -9.52 -25.89 19.50
CA ASP A 498 -9.74 -27.19 18.84
C ASP A 498 -8.66 -27.42 17.77
N PRO A 499 -7.73 -28.38 17.97
CA PRO A 499 -6.63 -28.61 17.04
C PRO A 499 -7.12 -29.12 15.67
N ALA A 500 -8.27 -29.80 15.59
CA ALA A 500 -8.82 -30.30 14.32
C ALA A 500 -9.21 -29.17 13.35
N LYS A 501 -9.41 -27.95 13.87
CA LYS A 501 -9.76 -26.77 13.06
C LYS A 501 -8.53 -25.99 12.56
N VAL A 502 -7.32 -26.35 12.98
CA VAL A 502 -6.08 -25.66 12.57
C VAL A 502 -5.47 -26.34 11.36
N LYS A 503 -5.55 -25.70 10.19
CA LYS A 503 -5.04 -26.25 8.92
C LYS A 503 -3.52 -26.15 8.73
N ALA A 504 -2.85 -25.29 9.49
CA ALA A 504 -1.42 -25.02 9.29
C ALA A 504 -0.55 -25.82 10.28
N SER A 505 0.16 -26.83 9.78
CA SER A 505 1.09 -27.68 10.54
C SER A 505 2.09 -26.88 11.37
N ALA A 506 2.65 -25.80 10.82
CA ALA A 506 3.60 -24.94 11.51
C ALA A 506 3.00 -24.29 12.78
N LEU A 507 1.71 -23.94 12.75
CA LEU A 507 1.02 -23.37 13.90
C LEU A 507 0.69 -24.43 14.95
N LEU A 508 0.22 -25.61 14.52
CA LEU A 508 0.00 -26.76 15.41
C LEU A 508 1.27 -27.15 16.17
N ASN A 509 2.39 -27.28 15.46
CA ASN A 509 3.70 -27.54 16.06
C ASN A 509 4.05 -26.44 17.08
N ARG A 510 3.86 -25.17 16.73
CA ARG A 510 4.18 -24.05 17.62
C ARG A 510 3.32 -24.03 18.88
N PHE A 511 2.03 -24.33 18.77
CA PHE A 511 1.12 -24.44 19.91
C PHE A 511 1.52 -25.61 20.82
N ALA A 512 1.86 -26.76 20.24
CA ALA A 512 2.38 -27.91 21.00
C ALA A 512 3.67 -27.56 21.77
N GLU A 513 4.61 -26.82 21.18
CA GLU A 513 5.81 -26.36 21.90
C GLU A 513 5.50 -25.44 23.09
N ILE A 514 4.51 -24.55 22.95
CA ILE A 514 4.09 -23.64 24.02
C ILE A 514 3.45 -24.47 25.13
N LEU A 515 2.47 -25.32 24.81
CA LEU A 515 1.80 -26.19 25.77
C LEU A 515 2.79 -27.09 26.52
N ASN A 516 3.71 -27.75 25.81
CA ASN A 516 4.73 -28.61 26.42
C ASN A 516 5.70 -27.81 27.33
N ARG A 517 6.07 -26.58 26.95
CA ARG A 517 6.89 -25.70 27.81
C ARG A 517 6.21 -25.34 29.12
N HIS A 518 4.88 -25.31 29.14
CA HIS A 518 4.07 -24.93 30.28
C HIS A 518 3.35 -26.12 30.95
N GLY A 519 3.88 -27.34 30.79
CA GLY A 519 3.42 -28.53 31.52
C GLY A 519 2.16 -29.21 30.95
N GLN A 520 1.60 -28.70 29.85
CA GLN A 520 0.42 -29.26 29.18
C GLN A 520 0.82 -30.31 28.13
N ARG A 521 1.68 -31.27 28.51
CA ARG A 521 2.22 -32.28 27.58
C ARG A 521 1.14 -33.16 26.93
N PRO A 522 0.10 -33.66 27.63
CA PRO A 522 -0.96 -34.45 26.99
C PRO A 522 -1.66 -33.68 25.87
N LEU A 523 -2.02 -32.41 26.12
CA LEU A 523 -2.63 -31.54 25.11
C LEU A 523 -1.65 -31.20 23.98
N ALA A 524 -0.37 -30.98 24.29
CA ALA A 524 0.65 -30.77 23.26
C ALA A 524 0.74 -31.97 22.30
N LEU A 525 0.65 -33.20 22.82
CA LEU A 525 0.63 -34.42 22.01
C LEU A 525 -0.64 -34.51 21.15
N GLU A 526 -1.79 -34.11 21.68
CA GLU A 526 -3.05 -34.03 20.92
C GLU A 526 -2.91 -33.12 19.70
N PHE A 527 -2.35 -31.90 19.87
CA PHE A 527 -2.09 -30.99 18.76
C PHE A 527 -1.20 -31.61 17.68
N LEU A 528 -0.18 -32.39 18.07
CA LEU A 528 0.71 -33.04 17.12
C LEU A 528 0.06 -34.19 16.35
N THR A 529 -1.02 -34.80 16.85
CA THR A 529 -1.75 -35.84 16.11
C THR A 529 -2.37 -35.31 14.81
N HIS A 530 -2.67 -34.00 14.76
CA HIS A 530 -3.18 -33.30 13.59
C HIS A 530 -2.08 -32.79 12.64
N VAL A 531 -0.81 -33.00 12.97
CA VAL A 531 0.34 -32.65 12.10
C VAL A 531 0.75 -33.89 11.29
N PRO A 532 0.90 -33.78 9.96
CA PRO A 532 1.48 -34.83 9.12
C PRO A 532 2.83 -35.31 9.67
N GLU A 533 3.09 -36.62 9.61
CA GLU A 533 4.27 -37.23 10.24
C GLU A 533 5.60 -36.63 9.75
N ASN A 534 5.69 -36.27 8.46
CA ASN A 534 6.85 -35.64 7.85
C ASN A 534 7.09 -34.18 8.28
N GLU A 535 6.10 -33.54 8.92
CA GLU A 535 6.17 -32.15 9.39
C GLU A 535 6.12 -32.04 10.92
N ARG A 536 5.92 -33.16 11.63
CA ARG A 536 5.73 -33.20 13.08
C ARG A 536 7.05 -32.98 13.82
N ILE A 537 7.02 -32.09 14.81
CA ILE A 537 8.18 -31.89 15.69
C ILE A 537 8.24 -32.93 16.81
N GLU A 538 9.44 -33.17 17.33
CA GLU A 538 9.63 -33.90 18.58
C GLU A 538 9.56 -32.97 19.79
N LEU A 539 8.70 -33.30 20.76
CA LEU A 539 8.61 -32.56 22.01
C LEU A 539 9.76 -32.92 22.94
N LYS A 540 10.62 -31.93 23.23
CA LYS A 540 11.68 -32.06 24.24
C LYS A 540 11.08 -32.51 25.58
N ASP A 541 11.68 -33.52 26.19
CA ASP A 541 11.31 -33.97 27.53
C ASP A 541 11.82 -32.95 28.56
N ARG A 542 10.93 -32.49 29.44
CA ARG A 542 11.23 -31.47 30.45
C ARG A 542 10.62 -31.88 31.78
N SER A 543 11.14 -32.94 32.36
CA SER A 543 10.95 -33.31 33.76
C SER A 543 11.77 -32.40 34.69
N ALA A 544 11.36 -31.14 34.87
CA ALA A 544 11.54 -30.31 36.08
C ALA A 544 11.19 -28.81 35.85
N PRO A 545 10.52 -28.13 36.81
CA PRO A 545 10.34 -26.69 36.77
C PRO A 545 11.65 -25.96 37.12
N ARG A 546 12.05 -24.96 36.31
CA ARG A 546 13.16 -24.06 36.68
C ARG A 546 12.69 -23.14 37.82
N LEU A 547 13.08 -23.46 39.05
CA LEU A 547 13.10 -22.52 40.17
C LEU A 547 13.93 -21.27 39.80
N ALA A 548 13.42 -20.10 40.20
CA ALA A 548 14.01 -18.80 40.00
C ALA A 548 15.50 -18.75 40.39
N ARG A 549 16.36 -18.29 39.48
CA ARG A 549 17.68 -17.74 39.85
C ARG A 549 17.54 -16.22 39.97
N ALA A 550 17.28 -15.78 41.19
CA ALA A 550 17.72 -14.46 41.63
C ALA A 550 19.25 -14.51 41.87
N GLY A 551 19.97 -13.49 41.40
CA GLY A 551 21.35 -13.19 41.78
C GLY A 551 22.44 -13.55 40.77
N GLY A 552 23.16 -12.53 40.27
CA GLY A 552 24.53 -12.70 39.76
C GLY A 552 24.86 -12.17 38.37
N MET A 553 24.56 -10.89 38.10
CA MET A 553 25.20 -10.11 37.04
C MET A 553 26.64 -9.80 37.50
N LEU A 554 27.66 -10.62 37.16
CA LEU A 554 29.11 -10.24 37.19
C LEU A 554 30.12 -11.33 36.76
N GLY A 555 29.73 -12.39 36.03
CA GLY A 555 30.62 -13.54 35.78
C GLY A 555 31.20 -13.75 34.38
N ARG A 556 30.94 -12.91 33.38
CA ARG A 556 31.44 -13.14 32.00
C ARG A 556 31.89 -11.84 31.32
N LEU A 557 33.03 -11.33 31.79
CA LEU A 557 33.82 -10.33 31.08
C LEU A 557 35.30 -10.69 30.97
N PHE A 558 35.72 -11.91 31.34
CA PHE A 558 37.04 -12.44 31.01
C PHE A 558 36.96 -13.94 30.72
N GLY A 559 37.36 -14.32 29.51
CA GLY A 559 37.33 -15.66 28.95
C GLY A 559 37.39 -15.61 27.44
#